data_AF-A0A351D0A4-F1
#
_entry.id   AF-A0A351D0A4-F1
#
_cell.length_a   1.000
_cell.length_b   1.000
_cell.length_c   1.000
_cell.angle_alpha   90.00
_cell.angle_beta   90.00
_cell.angle_gamma   90.00
#
_symmetry.space_group_name_H-M   'P 1'
#
loop_
_entity.id
_entity.type
_entity.pdbx_description
1 polymer ?
#
loop_
_entity_poly.entity_id
_entity_poly.type
_entity_poly.pdbx_seq_one_letter_code
_entity_poly.pdbx_strand_id
1 'polypeptide(L)'
;MSTTLILLISAALYFSAGALASRNTSSSSVGLSVARITLLAAFILNIYAIRQAYANGELDFGVSSGLYWITAIIALVYIISTLVLPIRQIGKFLLPTCGACLLLGLLLSPEMTSAIPTEYHSNTAFTSHIIVSVFAYAVFALASFQALLLTTQEKKLTQADKDSILDRLPPLQTMENILFRLVRVGFFLLTTTLISGAVFSQSVFG
;
A
#
# COMPACT_ATOMS: atom_id res chain seq x y z
N MET A 1 13.83 -11.67 17.04
CA MET A 1 13.15 -10.35 17.19
C MET A 1 11.69 -10.59 16.93
N SER A 2 10.78 -10.10 17.77
CA SER A 2 9.35 -10.19 17.47
C SER A 2 9.02 -9.36 16.23
N THR A 3 8.10 -9.86 15.40
CA THR A 3 7.54 -9.14 14.23
C THR A 3 7.09 -7.73 14.58
N THR A 4 6.56 -7.55 15.79
CA THR A 4 6.07 -6.28 16.35
C THR A 4 7.16 -5.20 16.42
N LEU A 5 8.37 -5.59 16.86
CA LEU A 5 9.51 -4.68 16.98
C LEU A 5 9.99 -4.24 15.58
N ILE A 6 9.96 -5.16 14.61
CA ILE A 6 10.33 -4.87 13.21
C ILE A 6 9.33 -3.89 12.58
N LEU A 7 8.03 -4.06 12.84
CA LEU A 7 6.98 -3.16 12.35
C LEU A 7 7.06 -1.77 12.99
N LEU A 8 7.36 -1.68 14.29
CA LEU A 8 7.59 -0.39 14.97
C LEU A 8 8.79 0.36 14.38
N ILE A 9 9.89 -0.35 14.13
CA ILE A 9 11.08 0.23 13.47
C ILE A 9 10.71 0.70 12.05
N SER A 10 9.96 -0.11 11.30
CA SER A 10 9.49 0.26 9.95
C SER A 10 8.60 1.52 9.99
N ALA A 11 7.66 1.61 10.93
CA ALA A 11 6.79 2.76 11.10
C ALA A 11 7.59 4.04 11.42
N ALA A 12 8.55 3.97 12.34
CA ALA A 12 9.44 5.08 12.67
C ALA A 12 10.29 5.52 11.46
N LEU A 13 10.73 4.57 10.63
CA LEU A 13 11.45 4.86 9.40
C LEU A 13 10.55 5.53 8.34
N TYR A 14 9.28 5.13 8.22
CA TYR A 14 8.32 5.82 7.35
C TYR A 14 8.05 7.27 7.80
N PHE A 15 7.85 7.50 9.10
CA PHE A 15 7.69 8.86 9.63
C PHE A 15 8.94 9.72 9.42
N SER A 16 10.12 9.18 9.71
CA SER A 16 11.39 9.91 9.52
C SER A 16 11.68 10.18 8.04
N ALA A 17 11.40 9.24 7.14
CA ALA A 17 11.50 9.47 5.69
C ALA A 17 10.54 10.59 5.23
N GLY A 18 9.32 10.63 5.78
CA GLY A 18 8.35 11.71 5.52
C GLY A 18 8.84 13.07 6.03
N ALA A 19 9.37 13.12 7.25
CA ALA A 19 9.93 14.34 7.84
C ALA A 19 11.15 14.87 7.07
N LEU A 20 12.04 13.97 6.64
CA LEU A 20 13.20 14.30 5.81
C LEU A 20 12.77 14.78 4.40
N ALA A 21 11.75 14.15 3.81
CA ALA A 21 11.17 14.59 2.54
C ALA A 21 10.47 15.96 2.66
N SER A 22 9.94 16.30 3.85
CA SER A 22 9.33 17.61 4.13
C SER A 22 10.37 18.71 4.29
N ARG A 23 11.46 18.43 4.99
CA ARG A 23 12.55 19.38 5.29
C ARG A 23 13.46 19.69 4.10
N ASN A 24 13.67 18.74 3.19
CA ASN A 24 14.55 18.90 2.03
C ASN A 24 13.86 19.47 0.78
N THR A 25 13.06 20.53 0.95
CA THR A 25 12.58 21.35 -0.17
C THR A 25 13.70 22.13 -0.86
N SER A 26 14.86 22.28 -0.22
CA SER A 26 16.05 22.91 -0.78
C SER A 26 17.00 21.88 -1.39
N SER A 27 17.56 22.22 -2.55
CA SER A 27 18.29 21.41 -3.55
C SER A 27 19.61 20.74 -3.09
N SER A 28 19.69 20.19 -1.87
CA SER A 28 20.84 19.40 -1.45
C SER A 28 20.71 17.94 -1.90
N SER A 29 21.68 17.44 -2.67
CA SER A 29 21.70 16.07 -3.19
C SER A 29 21.78 15.01 -2.09
N VAL A 30 22.46 15.34 -0.98
CA VAL A 30 22.72 14.44 0.15
C VAL A 30 21.44 14.14 0.94
N GLY A 31 20.69 15.17 1.33
CA GLY A 31 19.49 14.99 2.14
C GLY A 31 18.41 14.17 1.42
N LEU A 32 18.45 14.17 0.09
CA LEU A 32 17.52 13.43 -0.74
C LEU A 32 17.89 11.97 -0.93
N SER A 33 19.18 11.67 -1.06
CA SER A 33 19.70 10.30 -1.03
C SER A 33 19.40 9.64 0.31
N VAL A 34 19.55 10.37 1.42
CA VAL A 34 19.21 9.88 2.76
C VAL A 34 17.72 9.51 2.84
N ALA A 35 16.81 10.39 2.43
CA ALA A 35 15.36 10.10 2.47
C ALA A 35 14.97 8.86 1.64
N ARG A 36 15.62 8.65 0.48
CA ARG A 36 15.41 7.45 -0.36
C ARG A 36 15.91 6.17 0.31
N ILE A 37 17.10 6.22 0.92
CA ILE A 37 17.68 5.07 1.63
C ILE A 37 16.80 4.71 2.85
N THR A 38 16.36 5.70 3.62
CA THR A 38 15.45 5.50 4.76
C THR A 38 14.14 4.84 4.33
N LEU A 39 13.59 5.26 3.20
CA LEU A 39 12.37 4.69 2.65
C LEU A 39 12.57 3.24 2.18
N LEU A 40 13.63 2.96 1.44
CA LEU A 40 13.96 1.58 1.03
C LEU A 40 14.16 0.66 2.23
N ALA A 41 14.85 1.14 3.27
CA ALA A 41 15.00 0.40 4.52
C ALA A 41 13.65 0.13 5.20
N ALA A 42 12.76 1.12 5.27
CA ALA A 42 11.40 0.96 5.82
C ALA A 42 10.60 -0.11 5.06
N PHE A 43 10.68 -0.08 3.72
CA PHE A 43 10.00 -1.04 2.84
C PHE A 43 10.53 -2.46 3.03
N ILE A 44 11.84 -2.64 3.03
CA ILE A 44 12.47 -3.95 3.23
C ILE A 44 12.08 -4.54 4.59
N LEU A 45 12.09 -3.72 5.65
CA LEU A 45 11.69 -4.17 6.99
C LEU A 45 10.22 -4.55 7.07
N ASN A 46 9.33 -3.81 6.38
CA ASN A 46 7.92 -4.17 6.32
C ASN A 46 7.73 -5.54 5.63
N ILE A 47 8.32 -5.74 4.45
CA ILE A 47 8.27 -7.02 3.73
C ILE A 47 8.87 -8.17 4.57
N TYR A 48 9.96 -7.90 5.28
CA TYR A 48 10.57 -8.89 6.16
C TYR A 48 9.66 -9.26 7.34
N ALA A 49 8.97 -8.30 7.95
CA ALA A 49 8.00 -8.55 9.01
C ALA A 49 6.83 -9.41 8.52
N ILE A 50 6.28 -9.07 7.34
CA ILE A 50 5.21 -9.84 6.69
C ILE A 50 5.68 -11.27 6.42
N ARG A 51 6.87 -11.46 5.85
CA ARG A 51 7.43 -12.80 5.57
C ARG A 51 7.64 -13.61 6.84
N GLN A 52 8.14 -12.99 7.92
CA GLN A 52 8.37 -13.67 9.19
C GLN A 52 7.05 -14.13 9.81
N ALA A 53 6.00 -13.31 9.73
CA ALA A 53 4.68 -13.69 10.24
C ALA A 53 4.13 -14.93 9.53
N TYR A 54 4.25 -15.00 8.19
CA TYR A 54 3.81 -16.17 7.43
C TYR A 54 4.71 -17.40 7.59
N ALA A 55 6.00 -17.23 7.88
CA ALA A 55 6.93 -18.35 8.08
C ALA A 55 6.59 -19.19 9.31
N ASN A 56 5.86 -18.63 10.27
CA ASN A 56 5.41 -19.34 11.48
C ASN A 56 4.16 -20.21 11.24
N GLY A 57 3.63 -20.28 10.01
CA GLY A 57 2.55 -21.19 9.62
C GLY A 57 1.14 -20.71 9.96
N GLU A 58 0.99 -19.57 10.65
CA GLU A 58 -0.30 -18.94 10.91
C GLU A 58 -0.61 -17.97 9.76
N LEU A 59 -1.47 -18.39 8.84
CA LEU A 59 -2.01 -17.49 7.82
C LEU A 59 -3.04 -16.55 8.46
N ASP A 60 -2.55 -15.49 9.08
CA ASP A 60 -3.40 -14.43 9.60
C ASP A 60 -3.80 -13.47 8.47
N PHE A 61 -5.08 -13.50 8.11
CA PHE A 61 -5.70 -12.57 7.16
C PHE A 61 -6.58 -11.52 7.85
N GLY A 62 -6.33 -11.27 9.13
CA GLY A 62 -6.94 -10.19 9.88
C GLY A 62 -6.69 -8.81 9.27
N VAL A 63 -7.45 -7.83 9.75
CA VAL A 63 -7.41 -6.44 9.28
C VAL A 63 -5.99 -5.85 9.38
N SER A 64 -5.23 -6.23 10.40
CA SER A 64 -3.82 -5.86 10.61
C SER A 64 -2.92 -6.32 9.45
N SER A 65 -3.05 -7.58 9.03
CA SER A 65 -2.33 -8.17 7.90
C SER A 65 -2.61 -7.41 6.59
N GLY A 66 -3.88 -7.08 6.35
CA GLY A 66 -4.30 -6.25 5.22
C GLY A 66 -3.63 -4.87 5.21
N LEU A 67 -3.56 -4.20 6.37
CA LEU A 67 -2.90 -2.89 6.50
C LEU A 67 -1.39 -2.95 6.21
N TYR A 68 -0.70 -4.00 6.62
CA TYR A 68 0.72 -4.19 6.33
C TYR A 68 0.97 -4.34 4.82
N TRP A 69 0.16 -5.16 4.14
CA TRP A 69 0.22 -5.34 2.69
C TRP A 69 -0.12 -4.07 1.91
N ILE A 70 -1.19 -3.35 2.31
CA ILE A 70 -1.55 -2.08 1.69
C ILE A 70 -0.40 -1.08 1.84
N THR A 71 0.21 -0.99 3.01
CA THR A 71 1.37 -0.13 3.25
C THR A 71 2.54 -0.50 2.34
N ALA A 72 2.84 -1.79 2.20
CA ALA A 72 3.91 -2.28 1.32
C ALA A 72 3.66 -1.91 -0.14
N ILE A 73 2.43 -2.09 -0.63
CA ILE A 73 2.05 -1.72 -2.00
C ILE A 73 2.19 -0.21 -2.21
N ILE A 74 1.65 0.61 -1.31
CA ILE A 74 1.75 2.08 -1.41
C ILE A 74 3.23 2.52 -1.44
N ALA A 75 4.06 1.96 -0.56
CA ALA A 75 5.49 2.27 -0.51
C ALA A 75 6.21 1.85 -1.80
N LEU A 76 5.92 0.66 -2.34
CA LEU A 76 6.50 0.16 -3.59
C LEU A 76 6.14 1.07 -4.77
N VAL A 77 4.88 1.45 -4.91
CA VAL A 77 4.46 2.30 -6.02
C VAL A 77 5.05 3.71 -5.86
N TYR A 78 5.18 4.22 -4.63
CA TYR A 78 5.90 5.47 -4.41
C TYR A 78 7.38 5.39 -4.79
N ILE A 79 8.09 4.31 -4.44
CA ILE A 79 9.48 4.08 -4.88
C ILE A 79 9.57 4.15 -6.40
N ILE A 80 8.75 3.35 -7.10
CA ILE A 80 8.71 3.31 -8.57
C ILE A 80 8.42 4.69 -9.14
N SER A 81 7.44 5.40 -8.59
CA SER A 81 7.06 6.74 -9.03
C SER A 81 8.19 7.75 -8.89
N THR A 82 9.01 7.66 -7.83
CA THR A 82 10.17 8.54 -7.64
C THR A 82 11.35 8.24 -8.58
N LEU A 83 11.32 7.09 -9.28
CA LEU A 83 12.29 6.73 -10.33
C LEU A 83 11.87 7.28 -11.69
N VAL A 84 10.56 7.30 -11.98
CA VAL A 84 10.01 7.69 -13.30
C VAL A 84 9.71 9.19 -13.37
N LEU A 85 9.22 9.78 -12.27
CA LEU A 85 8.73 11.16 -12.23
C LEU A 85 9.30 11.92 -11.01
N PRO A 86 9.58 13.23 -11.12
CA PRO A 86 10.00 14.06 -10.00
C PRO A 86 8.80 14.44 -9.10
N ILE A 87 8.10 13.44 -8.54
CA ILE A 87 6.91 13.62 -7.67
C ILE A 87 7.25 13.67 -6.18
N ARG A 88 8.39 14.28 -5.85
CA ARG A 88 8.97 14.33 -4.50
C ARG A 88 8.06 14.98 -3.45
N GLN A 89 7.17 15.87 -3.86
CA GLN A 89 6.23 16.57 -2.99
C GLN A 89 5.16 15.64 -2.39
N ILE A 90 4.78 14.56 -3.11
CA ILE A 90 3.74 13.61 -2.65
C ILE A 90 4.21 12.82 -1.41
N GLY A 91 5.52 12.52 -1.32
CA GLY A 91 6.08 11.76 -0.21
C GLY A 91 5.77 12.36 1.15
N LYS A 92 5.70 13.69 1.25
CA LYS A 92 5.43 14.39 2.52
C LYS A 92 4.12 13.98 3.17
N PHE A 93 3.11 13.68 2.37
CA PHE A 93 1.80 13.23 2.85
C PHE A 93 1.71 11.71 2.86
N LEU A 94 2.29 11.04 1.86
CA LEU A 94 2.16 9.60 1.70
C LEU A 94 2.96 8.78 2.73
N LEU A 95 4.20 9.20 3.04
CA LEU A 95 5.08 8.53 4.00
C LEU A 95 4.52 8.50 5.43
N PRO A 96 4.00 9.59 6.02
CA PRO A 96 3.36 9.51 7.33
C PRO A 96 2.07 8.70 7.31
N THR A 97 1.33 8.66 6.20
CA THR A 97 0.17 7.77 6.05
C THR A 97 0.58 6.30 6.11
N CYS A 98 1.70 5.91 5.50
CA CYS A 98 2.26 4.55 5.63
C CYS A 98 2.63 4.23 7.08
N GLY A 99 3.29 5.16 7.79
CA GLY A 99 3.61 5.00 9.21
C GLY A 99 2.37 4.85 10.09
N ALA A 100 1.33 5.66 9.83
CA ALA A 100 0.06 5.58 10.53
C ALA A 100 -0.67 4.26 10.27
N CYS A 101 -0.64 3.73 9.04
CA CYS A 101 -1.24 2.43 8.72
C CYS A 101 -0.55 1.27 9.47
N LEU A 102 0.79 1.30 9.59
CA LEU A 102 1.52 0.29 10.38
C LEU A 102 1.20 0.38 11.87
N LEU A 103 1.14 1.60 12.43
CA LEU A 103 0.75 1.80 13.83
C LEU A 103 -0.68 1.35 14.08
N LEU A 104 -1.61 1.65 13.17
CA LEU A 104 -2.99 1.21 13.28
C LEU A 104 -3.09 -0.32 13.20
N GLY A 105 -2.34 -0.97 12.32
CA GLY A 105 -2.25 -2.43 12.28
C GLY A 105 -1.75 -3.03 13.61
N LEU A 106 -0.72 -2.43 14.20
CA LEU A 106 -0.17 -2.83 15.50
C LEU A 106 -1.13 -2.58 16.66
N LEU A 107 -1.92 -1.50 16.62
CA LEU A 107 -2.92 -1.17 17.65
C LEU A 107 -4.11 -2.12 17.60
N LEU A 108 -4.52 -2.54 16.40
CA LEU A 108 -5.62 -3.49 16.21
C LEU A 108 -5.21 -4.91 16.63
N SER A 109 -4.01 -5.34 16.28
CA SER A 109 -3.47 -6.64 16.66
C SER A 109 -1.96 -6.56 16.77
N PRO A 110 -1.42 -6.46 18.00
CA PRO A 110 0.02 -6.38 18.22
C PRO A 110 0.74 -7.62 17.69
N GLU A 111 0.15 -8.79 17.90
CA GLU A 111 0.62 -10.05 17.35
C GLU A 111 -0.26 -10.43 16.15
N MET A 112 0.36 -10.95 15.08
CA MET A 112 -0.36 -11.56 13.95
C MET A 112 -0.85 -12.94 14.36
N THR A 113 -1.62 -12.98 15.45
CA THR A 113 -2.15 -14.18 16.10
C THR A 113 -3.68 -14.18 16.03
N SER A 114 -4.28 -13.53 15.02
CA SER A 114 -5.66 -13.83 14.65
C SER A 114 -5.69 -15.24 14.05
N ALA A 115 -5.57 -16.24 14.93
CA ALA A 115 -5.90 -17.61 14.65
C ALA A 115 -7.38 -17.62 14.27
N ILE A 116 -7.65 -17.51 12.98
CA ILE A 116 -8.93 -17.94 12.43
C ILE A 116 -9.13 -19.36 12.97
N PRO A 117 -10.25 -19.65 13.68
CA PRO A 117 -10.47 -20.96 14.27
C PRO A 117 -10.16 -22.05 13.24
N THR A 118 -9.34 -23.02 13.66
CA THR A 118 -8.80 -24.11 12.82
C THR A 118 -9.89 -24.93 12.12
N GLU A 119 -11.15 -24.77 12.51
CA GLU A 119 -12.32 -25.35 11.84
C GLU A 119 -12.57 -24.81 10.42
N TYR A 120 -12.22 -23.55 10.13
CA TYR A 120 -12.39 -22.96 8.78
C TYR A 120 -11.15 -23.08 7.88
N HIS A 121 -9.99 -23.46 8.44
CA HIS A 121 -8.75 -23.65 7.69
C HIS A 121 -8.83 -24.78 6.64
N SER A 122 -9.76 -25.72 6.80
CA SER A 122 -9.97 -26.84 5.87
C SER A 122 -10.91 -26.51 4.70
N ASN A 123 -11.66 -25.41 4.77
CA ASN A 123 -12.61 -25.05 3.73
C ASN A 123 -11.94 -24.19 2.66
N THR A 124 -11.52 -24.85 1.57
CA THR A 124 -10.88 -24.22 0.41
C THR A 124 -11.69 -23.02 -0.13
N ALA A 125 -13.02 -23.07 -0.03
CA ALA A 125 -13.88 -21.98 -0.46
C ALA A 125 -13.70 -20.71 0.39
N PHE A 126 -13.53 -20.86 1.71
CA PHE A 126 -13.31 -19.74 2.62
C PHE A 126 -11.93 -19.10 2.43
N THR A 127 -10.88 -19.92 2.28
CA THR A 127 -9.54 -19.42 1.94
C THR A 127 -9.54 -18.67 0.60
N SER A 128 -10.24 -19.20 -0.41
CA SER A 128 -10.36 -18.53 -1.71
C SER A 128 -11.08 -17.18 -1.61
N HIS A 129 -12.13 -17.09 -0.80
CA HIS A 129 -12.85 -15.84 -0.53
C HIS A 129 -11.91 -14.79 0.07
N ILE A 130 -11.11 -15.16 1.07
CA ILE A 130 -10.16 -14.25 1.70
C ILE A 130 -9.11 -13.76 0.70
N ILE A 131 -8.53 -14.67 -0.10
CA ILE A 131 -7.54 -14.31 -1.12
C ILE A 131 -8.13 -13.33 -2.13
N VAL A 132 -9.34 -13.59 -2.65
CA VAL A 132 -10.02 -12.69 -3.59
C VAL A 132 -10.31 -11.34 -2.95
N SER A 133 -10.69 -11.31 -1.68
CA SER A 133 -10.95 -10.08 -0.92
C SER A 133 -9.70 -9.23 -0.75
N VAL A 134 -8.59 -9.84 -0.31
CA VAL A 134 -7.30 -9.17 -0.18
C VAL A 134 -6.81 -8.66 -1.53
N PHE A 135 -6.99 -9.44 -2.59
CA PHE A 135 -6.65 -9.04 -3.94
C PHE A 135 -7.49 -7.85 -4.43
N ALA A 136 -8.80 -7.84 -4.15
CA ALA A 136 -9.68 -6.71 -4.44
C ALA A 136 -9.20 -5.42 -3.75
N TYR A 137 -8.88 -5.49 -2.46
CA TYR A 137 -8.34 -4.35 -1.70
C TYR A 137 -7.01 -3.86 -2.26
N ALA A 138 -6.10 -4.76 -2.64
CA ALA A 138 -4.84 -4.40 -3.27
C ALA A 138 -5.05 -3.67 -4.61
N VAL A 139 -5.97 -4.15 -5.45
CA VAL A 139 -6.33 -3.50 -6.73
C VAL A 139 -6.94 -2.11 -6.50
N PHE A 140 -7.81 -1.95 -5.50
CA PHE A 140 -8.36 -0.64 -5.15
C PHE A 140 -7.34 0.33 -4.55
N ALA A 141 -6.38 -0.17 -3.76
CA ALA A 141 -5.26 0.63 -3.28
C ALA A 141 -4.39 1.13 -4.45
N LEU A 142 -4.11 0.26 -5.42
CA LEU A 142 -3.43 0.63 -6.67
C LEU A 142 -4.23 1.67 -7.48
N ALA A 143 -5.55 1.49 -7.62
CA ALA A 143 -6.42 2.46 -8.28
C ALA A 143 -6.37 3.83 -7.59
N SER A 144 -6.44 3.85 -6.25
CA SER A 144 -6.39 5.09 -5.46
C SER A 144 -5.06 5.82 -5.64
N PHE A 145 -3.96 5.07 -5.66
CA PHE A 145 -2.64 5.63 -5.94
C PHE A 145 -2.54 6.16 -7.37
N GLN A 146 -3.05 5.42 -8.35
CA GLN A 146 -3.09 5.85 -9.75
C GLN A 146 -3.91 7.15 -9.93
N ALA A 147 -5.01 7.30 -9.19
CA ALA A 147 -5.80 8.53 -9.19
C ALA A 147 -5.01 9.71 -8.59
N LEU A 148 -4.24 9.48 -7.53
CA LEU A 148 -3.38 10.49 -6.93
C LEU A 148 -2.27 10.95 -7.89
N LEU A 149 -1.65 9.99 -8.61
CA LEU A 149 -0.67 10.28 -9.66
C LEU A 149 -1.29 11.12 -10.77
N LEU A 150 -2.44 10.69 -11.29
CA LEU A 150 -3.18 11.37 -12.36
C LEU A 150 -3.50 12.81 -11.97
N THR A 151 -4.10 13.01 -10.79
CA THR A 151 -4.44 14.34 -10.26
C THR A 151 -3.22 15.24 -10.13
N THR A 152 -2.06 14.67 -9.76
CA THR A 152 -0.82 15.44 -9.65
C THR A 152 -0.23 15.80 -11.01
N GLN A 153 -0.34 14.89 -11.99
CA GLN A 153 0.08 15.14 -13.36
C GLN A 153 -0.79 16.22 -14.02
N GLU A 154 -2.11 16.16 -13.82
CA GLU A 154 -3.06 17.16 -14.30
C GLU A 154 -2.74 18.55 -13.73
N LYS A 155 -2.55 18.67 -12.41
CA LYS A 155 -2.17 19.96 -11.78
C LYS A 155 -0.87 20.55 -12.31
N LYS A 156 0.12 19.70 -12.62
CA LYS A 156 1.40 20.15 -13.21
C LYS A 156 1.22 20.64 -14.65
N LEU A 157 0.27 20.08 -15.39
CA LEU A 157 -0.03 20.49 -16.75
C LEU A 157 -0.86 21.78 -16.80
N THR A 158 -1.70 22.03 -15.80
CA THR A 158 -2.43 23.31 -15.69
C THR A 158 -1.52 24.46 -15.22
N GLN A 159 -0.39 24.17 -14.54
CA GLN A 159 0.51 25.18 -13.96
C GLN A 159 1.83 25.39 -14.69
N ALA A 160 2.24 24.53 -15.63
CA ALA A 160 3.51 24.66 -16.34
C ALA A 160 3.36 25.34 -17.71
N ASP A 161 4.04 26.47 -17.82
CA ASP A 161 4.43 27.13 -19.07
C ASP A 161 5.05 26.16 -20.09
N LYS A 162 4.92 26.53 -21.36
CA LYS A 162 5.16 25.79 -22.63
C LYS A 162 6.53 25.14 -22.88
N ASP A 163 7.32 24.76 -21.88
CA ASP A 163 8.66 24.20 -22.11
C ASP A 163 8.66 22.67 -22.21
N SER A 164 8.78 22.18 -23.46
CA SER A 164 9.51 20.99 -23.99
C SER A 164 9.60 19.66 -23.20
N ILE A 165 8.87 19.47 -22.10
CA ILE A 165 8.79 18.23 -21.30
C ILE A 165 7.60 17.37 -21.76
N LEU A 166 6.71 17.94 -22.56
CA LEU A 166 5.48 17.31 -23.08
C LEU A 166 5.75 16.09 -24.00
N ASP A 167 6.94 15.94 -24.57
CA ASP A 167 7.29 14.80 -25.45
C ASP A 167 7.77 13.53 -24.70
N ARG A 168 7.95 13.59 -23.37
CA ARG A 168 8.44 12.45 -22.58
C ARG A 168 7.45 11.91 -21.55
N LEU A 169 6.28 12.55 -21.42
CA LEU A 169 5.24 12.09 -20.51
C LEU A 169 4.22 11.26 -21.29
N PRO A 170 3.93 10.01 -20.89
CA PRO A 170 2.87 9.23 -21.52
C PRO A 170 1.55 10.02 -21.45
N PRO A 171 0.77 10.07 -22.55
CA PRO A 171 -0.42 10.91 -22.66
C PRO A 171 -1.41 10.61 -21.53
N LEU A 172 -1.97 11.65 -20.90
CA LEU A 172 -2.94 11.59 -19.78
C LEU A 172 -4.01 10.50 -19.97
N GLN A 173 -4.50 10.36 -21.20
CA GLN A 173 -5.51 9.39 -21.61
C GLN A 173 -5.10 7.93 -21.31
N THR A 174 -3.81 7.59 -21.33
CA THR A 174 -3.33 6.25 -20.97
C THR A 174 -3.35 6.02 -19.46
N MET A 175 -3.04 7.03 -18.64
CA MET A 175 -3.07 6.94 -17.18
C MET A 175 -4.50 6.82 -16.64
N GLU A 176 -5.45 7.54 -17.24
CA GLU A 176 -6.90 7.42 -16.97
C GLU A 176 -7.43 6.04 -17.32
N ASN A 177 -7.05 5.49 -18.47
CA ASN A 177 -7.47 4.15 -18.88
C ASN A 177 -6.98 3.07 -17.91
N ILE A 178 -5.76 3.21 -17.38
CA ILE A 178 -5.23 2.32 -16.33
C ILE A 178 -6.07 2.47 -15.05
N LEU A 179 -6.36 3.70 -14.62
CA LEU A 179 -7.20 3.95 -13.44
C LEU A 179 -8.57 3.29 -13.58
N PHE A 180 -9.30 3.59 -14.66
CA PHE A 180 -10.64 3.02 -14.89
C PHE A 180 -10.63 1.51 -15.06
N ARG A 181 -9.53 0.93 -15.56
CA ARG A 181 -9.36 -0.52 -15.62
C ARG A 181 -9.17 -1.11 -14.23
N LEU A 182 -8.32 -0.51 -13.40
CA LEU A 182 -8.11 -0.94 -12.01
C LEU A 182 -9.39 -0.83 -11.18
N VAL A 183 -10.12 0.28 -11.28
CA VAL A 183 -11.40 0.46 -10.57
C VAL A 183 -12.42 -0.60 -11.02
N ARG A 184 -12.55 -0.86 -12.33
CA ARG A 184 -13.46 -1.90 -12.83
C ARG A 184 -13.09 -3.30 -12.33
N VAL A 185 -11.80 -3.66 -12.38
CA VAL A 185 -11.32 -4.96 -11.90
C VAL A 185 -11.53 -5.09 -10.39
N GLY A 186 -11.17 -4.06 -9.62
CA GLY A 186 -11.37 -4.02 -8.17
C GLY A 186 -12.85 -4.16 -7.80
N PHE A 187 -13.73 -3.42 -8.48
CA PHE A 187 -15.17 -3.48 -8.25
C PHE A 187 -15.75 -4.85 -8.55
N PHE A 188 -15.32 -5.48 -9.63
CA PHE A 188 -15.74 -6.84 -9.99
C PHE A 188 -15.31 -7.87 -8.93
N LEU A 189 -14.04 -7.78 -8.48
CA LEU A 189 -13.51 -8.65 -7.42
C LEU A 189 -14.26 -8.44 -6.10
N LEU A 190 -14.50 -7.19 -5.71
CA LEU A 190 -15.20 -6.84 -4.47
C LEU A 190 -16.66 -7.30 -4.49
N THR A 191 -17.32 -7.22 -5.64
CA THR A 191 -18.68 -7.74 -5.79
C THR A 191 -18.71 -9.26 -5.62
N THR A 192 -17.74 -9.96 -6.20
CA THR A 192 -17.59 -11.42 -6.05
C THR A 192 -17.32 -11.80 -4.58
N THR A 193 -16.47 -11.03 -3.90
CA THR A 193 -16.24 -11.14 -2.46
C THR A 193 -17.53 -10.90 -1.67
N LEU A 194 -18.30 -9.85 -1.94
CA LEU A 194 -19.54 -9.56 -1.23
C LEU A 194 -20.57 -10.68 -1.36
N ILE A 195 -20.76 -11.20 -2.58
CA ILE A 195 -21.69 -12.30 -2.85
C ILE A 195 -21.24 -13.56 -2.10
N SER A 196 -19.97 -13.94 -2.21
CA SER A 196 -19.46 -15.12 -1.49
C SER A 196 -19.51 -14.92 0.02
N GLY A 197 -19.22 -13.72 0.53
CA GLY A 197 -19.33 -13.38 1.95
C GLY A 197 -20.76 -13.48 2.47
N ALA A 198 -21.76 -13.06 1.69
CA ALA A 198 -23.17 -13.22 2.04
C ALA A 198 -23.58 -14.70 2.16
N VAL A 199 -23.05 -15.56 1.28
CA VAL A 199 -23.26 -17.02 1.35
C VAL A 199 -22.62 -17.60 2.62
N PHE A 200 -21.38 -17.22 2.94
CA PHE A 200 -20.72 -17.68 4.17
C PHE A 200 -21.37 -17.12 5.45
N SER A 201 -21.96 -15.91 5.39
CA SER A 201 -22.67 -15.32 6.52
C SER A 201 -23.83 -16.20 6.99
N GLN A 202 -24.52 -16.90 6.09
CA GLN A 202 -25.56 -17.85 6.45
C GLN A 202 -25.02 -19.08 7.18
N SER A 203 -23.79 -19.50 6.91
CA SER A 203 -23.15 -20.63 7.62
C SER A 203 -22.54 -20.25 8.97
N VAL A 204 -22.18 -18.98 9.17
CA VAL A 204 -21.53 -18.49 10.40
C VAL A 204 -22.54 -17.96 11.42
N PHE A 205 -23.62 -17.31 10.96
CA PHE A 205 -24.65 -16.70 11.80
C PHE A 205 -26.03 -17.39 11.70
N GLY A 206 -26.10 -18.52 10.97
CA GLY A 206 -27.31 -19.31 10.77
C GLY A 206 -27.72 -20.09 12.01
#